data_AF-A0A2E6UQT4-F1
#
_entry.id   AF-A0A2E6UQT4-F1
#
_cell.length_a   1.000
_cell.length_b   1.000
_cell.length_c   1.000
_cell.angle_alpha   90.00
_cell.angle_beta   90.00
_cell.angle_gamma   90.00
#
_symmetry.space_group_name_H-M   'P 1'
#
loop_
_entity.id
_entity.type
_entity.pdbx_description
1 polymer ?
#
loop_
_entity_poly.entity_id
_entity_poly.type
_entity_poly.pdbx_seq_one_letter_code
_entity_poly.pdbx_strand_id
1 'polypeptide(L)'
;MVINFRYDNRIFILFFLAIGILFSFQVEASVREYWIAAEKVSWDYAPSAQNQIVPDEGLGVWGGSLKYKKYRYIGYTDNTYAVPVPQDDWMGILGPQIRGVVGDNIVVHFLNRTDRPLSMHPHGVLYSKDNEGADGHSAGAHVLPGESYKYIWAVDEASGPGPNDPSSIVWLYHSHVLGEEEMNLGLVGAIIITRRGMESSPSNPSPYDVDHEFISLFMIFNEENGEESGLKHAINGRIFGNLNGYSTKIGKRVRWHVAALGNEQDNHTIHWHGQTVLNQGHRTDVIEVFPASMVSVDMIPRSPGNWLVHCHVNDHMLAGMSTRWHVLP
;
A
#
# COMPACT_ATOMS: atom_id res chain seq x y z
N MET A 1 -35.63 88.60 2.75
CA MET A 1 -36.05 87.28 3.26
C MET A 1 -35.13 86.24 2.60
N VAL A 2 -34.11 85.78 3.33
CA VAL A 2 -33.79 84.36 3.62
C VAL A 2 -33.37 83.52 2.39
N ILE A 3 -32.28 82.73 2.28
CA ILE A 3 -31.03 82.38 2.99
C ILE A 3 -30.21 81.52 1.97
N ASN A 4 -28.87 81.60 2.03
CA ASN A 4 -27.76 80.65 1.70
C ASN A 4 -27.81 79.55 0.61
N PHE A 5 -26.72 79.56 -0.18
CA PHE A 5 -25.81 78.50 -0.66
C PHE A 5 -26.23 77.01 -0.61
N ARG A 6 -26.05 76.31 -1.74
CA ARG A 6 -25.44 74.96 -1.79
C ARG A 6 -24.61 74.74 -3.08
N TYR A 7 -23.32 74.46 -2.88
CA TYR A 7 -22.50 73.63 -3.77
C TYR A 7 -23.00 72.20 -3.67
N ASP A 8 -23.12 71.46 -4.78
CA ASP A 8 -23.11 69.99 -4.72
C ASP A 8 -22.54 69.35 -6.00
N ASN A 9 -21.37 68.75 -5.77
CA ASN A 9 -20.63 67.74 -6.51
C ASN A 9 -21.39 66.94 -7.59
N ARG A 10 -20.95 67.06 -8.85
CA ARG A 10 -21.21 66.04 -9.88
C ARG A 10 -20.20 64.91 -9.72
N ILE A 11 -20.61 63.85 -9.01
CA ILE A 11 -19.88 62.57 -8.94
C ILE A 11 -20.04 61.87 -10.30
N PHE A 12 -18.96 61.72 -11.05
CA PHE A 12 -18.89 60.77 -12.16
C PHE A 12 -18.72 59.36 -11.58
N ILE A 13 -19.77 58.54 -11.64
CA ILE A 13 -19.67 57.11 -11.34
C ILE A 13 -19.15 56.40 -12.59
N LEU A 14 -17.86 56.06 -12.60
CA LEU A 14 -17.25 55.14 -13.55
C LEU A 14 -17.65 53.72 -13.16
N PHE A 15 -18.60 53.12 -13.90
CA PHE A 15 -18.85 51.69 -13.85
C PHE A 15 -17.72 50.96 -14.58
N PHE A 16 -16.74 50.45 -13.83
CA PHE A 16 -15.81 49.44 -14.35
C PHE A 16 -16.53 48.08 -14.31
N LEU A 17 -17.03 47.64 -15.46
CA LEU A 17 -17.50 46.27 -15.64
C LEU A 17 -16.25 45.39 -15.80
N ALA A 18 -15.74 44.84 -14.71
CA ALA A 18 -14.71 43.81 -14.75
C ALA A 18 -15.34 42.51 -15.26
N ILE A 19 -15.22 42.25 -16.57
CA ILE A 19 -15.53 40.94 -17.15
C ILE A 19 -14.40 40.00 -16.71
N GLY A 20 -14.61 39.32 -15.58
CA GLY A 20 -13.77 38.20 -15.18
C GLY A 20 -14.02 37.04 -16.12
N ILE A 21 -13.09 36.80 -17.05
CA ILE A 21 -13.07 35.56 -17.82
C ILE A 21 -12.66 34.44 -16.85
N LEU A 22 -13.66 33.72 -16.34
CA LEU A 22 -13.45 32.45 -15.64
C LEU A 22 -12.96 31.44 -16.68
N PHE A 23 -11.64 31.33 -16.84
CA PHE A 23 -11.05 30.14 -17.45
C PHE A 23 -11.32 28.97 -16.51
N SER A 24 -12.36 28.21 -16.82
CA SER A 24 -12.56 26.88 -16.27
C SER A 24 -11.51 25.98 -16.93
N PHE A 25 -10.37 25.82 -16.27
CA PHE A 25 -9.47 24.72 -16.61
C PHE A 25 -10.23 23.43 -16.29
N GLN A 26 -10.70 22.72 -17.33
CA GLN A 26 -11.07 21.33 -17.17
C GLN A 26 -9.78 20.59 -16.82
N VAL A 27 -9.60 20.28 -15.54
CA VAL A 27 -8.57 19.34 -15.10
C VAL A 27 -9.06 17.97 -15.57
N GLU A 28 -8.54 17.52 -16.71
CA GLU A 28 -8.80 16.19 -17.22
C GLU A 28 -8.19 15.17 -16.24
N ALA A 29 -8.93 14.11 -15.92
CA ALA A 29 -8.46 13.06 -15.02
C ALA A 29 -7.19 12.41 -15.60
N SER A 30 -6.10 12.33 -14.83
CA SER A 30 -4.90 11.64 -15.30
C SER A 30 -5.16 10.15 -15.36
N VAL A 31 -4.68 9.49 -16.41
CA VAL A 31 -4.71 8.02 -16.52
C VAL A 31 -3.37 7.47 -16.05
N ARG A 32 -3.41 6.55 -15.09
CA ARG A 32 -2.25 5.86 -14.52
C ARG A 32 -2.25 4.41 -14.99
N GLU A 33 -1.34 4.07 -15.89
CA GLU A 33 -1.26 2.74 -16.51
C GLU A 33 -0.30 1.82 -15.74
N TYR A 34 -0.73 0.59 -15.46
CA TYR A 34 0.05 -0.44 -14.78
C TYR A 34 -0.03 -1.77 -15.54
N TRP A 35 1.12 -2.33 -15.93
CA TRP A 35 1.21 -3.67 -16.51
C TRP A 35 1.63 -4.65 -15.44
N ILE A 36 0.77 -5.62 -15.12
CA ILE A 36 0.99 -6.54 -14.01
C ILE A 36 0.74 -7.96 -14.50
N ALA A 37 1.65 -8.88 -14.22
CA ALA A 37 1.42 -10.30 -14.44
C ALA A 37 1.42 -11.09 -13.13
N ALA A 38 0.56 -12.09 -13.01
CA ALA A 38 0.68 -13.10 -11.96
C ALA A 38 1.58 -14.23 -12.44
N GLU A 39 2.61 -14.58 -11.66
CA GLU A 39 3.63 -15.56 -12.03
C GLU A 39 3.95 -16.53 -10.88
N LYS A 40 4.31 -17.77 -11.23
CA LYS A 40 4.80 -18.76 -10.27
C LYS A 40 6.22 -18.42 -9.81
N VAL A 41 6.44 -18.43 -8.50
CA VAL A 41 7.76 -18.22 -7.89
C VAL A 41 8.04 -19.29 -6.84
N SER A 42 9.32 -19.56 -6.59
CA SER A 42 9.74 -20.22 -5.36
C SER A 42 10.03 -19.14 -4.34
N TRP A 43 9.24 -19.07 -3.27
CA TRP A 43 9.41 -18.09 -2.21
C TRP A 43 10.11 -18.74 -1.01
N ASP A 44 11.06 -18.04 -0.41
CA ASP A 44 11.80 -18.50 0.77
C ASP A 44 11.47 -17.59 1.96
N TYR A 45 10.84 -18.08 3.01
CA TYR A 45 10.47 -17.23 4.14
C TYR A 45 11.67 -16.76 4.97
N ALA A 46 12.79 -17.49 4.94
CA ALA A 46 14.01 -17.14 5.68
C ALA A 46 15.27 -17.53 4.89
N PRO A 47 15.69 -16.71 3.90
CA PRO A 47 16.83 -17.03 3.03
C PRO A 47 18.17 -17.26 3.76
N SER A 48 18.35 -16.69 4.96
CA SER A 48 19.54 -16.94 5.77
C SER A 48 19.55 -18.33 6.43
N ALA A 49 18.42 -19.03 6.41
CA ALA A 49 18.15 -20.24 7.19
C ALA A 49 18.40 -20.09 8.70
N GLN A 50 18.38 -18.85 9.20
CA GLN A 50 18.69 -18.50 10.59
C GLN A 50 17.70 -17.49 11.13
N ASN A 51 17.55 -17.50 12.45
CA ASN A 51 16.85 -16.46 13.18
C ASN A 51 17.79 -15.26 13.36
N GLN A 52 17.53 -14.17 12.63
CA GLN A 52 18.35 -12.95 12.65
C GLN A 52 18.06 -12.06 13.87
N ILE A 53 17.03 -12.37 14.65
CA ILE A 53 16.65 -11.62 15.85
C ILE A 53 17.28 -12.24 17.10
N VAL A 54 17.12 -13.56 17.27
CA VAL A 54 17.69 -14.34 18.37
C VAL A 54 18.33 -15.62 17.81
N PRO A 55 19.58 -15.57 17.33
CA PRO A 55 20.22 -16.71 16.64
C PRO A 55 20.24 -18.00 17.45
N ASP A 56 20.42 -17.91 18.77
CA ASP A 56 20.54 -19.07 19.67
C ASP A 56 19.23 -19.87 19.81
N GLU A 57 18.07 -19.25 19.55
CA GLU A 57 16.75 -19.93 19.59
C GLU A 57 16.44 -20.66 18.28
N GLY A 58 17.15 -20.34 17.19
CA GLY A 58 16.90 -20.91 15.87
C GLY A 58 15.50 -20.58 15.35
N LEU A 59 15.03 -21.37 14.38
CA LEU A 59 13.76 -21.17 13.67
C LEU A 59 12.61 -22.04 14.22
N GLY A 60 12.85 -22.81 15.30
CA GLY A 60 11.86 -23.72 15.87
C GLY A 60 11.26 -24.69 14.85
N VAL A 61 9.96 -24.98 15.00
CA VAL A 61 9.19 -25.84 14.08
C VAL A 61 9.02 -25.22 12.69
N TRP A 62 9.03 -23.89 12.59
CA TRP A 62 8.88 -23.16 11.33
C TRP A 62 10.11 -23.27 10.41
N GLY A 63 11.23 -23.80 10.92
CA GLY A 63 12.45 -24.09 10.16
C GLY A 63 12.40 -25.37 9.31
N GLY A 64 11.38 -26.22 9.47
CA GLY A 64 11.29 -27.51 8.76
C GLY A 64 11.25 -27.37 7.23
N SER A 65 10.38 -26.48 6.75
CA SER A 65 10.24 -26.11 5.34
C SER A 65 10.22 -24.58 5.23
N LEU A 66 11.22 -24.02 4.55
CA LEU A 66 11.36 -22.56 4.36
C LEU A 66 10.93 -22.10 2.96
N LYS A 67 10.89 -23.01 1.99
CA LYS A 67 10.63 -22.69 0.58
C LYS A 67 9.32 -23.30 0.10
N TYR A 68 8.47 -22.47 -0.49
CA TYR A 68 7.17 -22.86 -1.02
C TYR A 68 6.97 -22.33 -2.44
N LYS A 69 6.16 -23.03 -3.22
CA LYS A 69 5.70 -22.52 -4.52
C LYS A 69 4.58 -21.51 -4.25
N LYS A 70 4.74 -20.31 -4.77
CA LYS A 70 3.82 -19.20 -4.59
C LYS A 70 3.46 -18.59 -5.93
N TYR A 71 2.46 -17.72 -5.94
CA TYR A 71 2.23 -16.78 -7.03
C TYR A 71 2.54 -15.37 -6.55
N ARG A 72 3.08 -14.53 -7.43
CA ARG A 72 3.30 -13.11 -7.16
C ARG A 72 2.78 -12.27 -8.32
N TYR A 73 2.27 -11.10 -7.97
CA TYR A 73 2.09 -10.03 -8.93
C TYR A 73 3.44 -9.38 -9.22
N ILE A 74 3.82 -9.30 -10.49
CA ILE A 74 5.05 -8.68 -10.98
C ILE A 74 4.65 -7.51 -11.88
N GLY A 75 5.15 -6.31 -11.56
CA GLY A 75 4.94 -5.13 -12.39
C GLY A 75 5.92 -5.08 -13.56
N TYR A 76 5.49 -4.55 -14.69
CA TYR A 76 6.25 -4.41 -15.92
C TYR A 76 6.20 -2.97 -16.44
N THR A 77 7.24 -2.56 -17.16
CA THR A 77 7.37 -1.20 -17.68
C THR A 77 6.34 -0.84 -18.73
N ASP A 78 5.83 -1.84 -19.46
CA ASP A 78 4.96 -1.66 -20.62
C ASP A 78 4.23 -2.97 -21.00
N ASN A 79 3.49 -2.91 -22.11
CA ASN A 79 2.66 -3.97 -22.65
C ASN A 79 3.42 -5.19 -23.20
N THR A 80 4.76 -5.16 -23.28
CA THR A 80 5.51 -6.34 -23.73
C THR A 80 5.75 -7.33 -22.60
N TYR A 81 5.52 -6.93 -21.34
CA TYR A 81 5.77 -7.75 -20.15
C TYR A 81 7.17 -8.39 -20.15
N ALA A 82 8.17 -7.64 -20.61
CA ALA A 82 9.55 -8.11 -20.79
C ALA A 82 10.49 -7.61 -19.69
N VAL A 83 10.34 -6.35 -19.27
CA VAL A 83 11.20 -5.72 -18.27
C VAL A 83 10.39 -5.47 -16.99
N PRO A 84 10.68 -6.21 -15.90
CA PRO A 84 10.04 -5.96 -14.61
C PRO A 84 10.37 -4.57 -14.08
N VAL A 85 9.41 -3.93 -13.44
CA VAL A 85 9.64 -2.71 -12.66
C VAL A 85 10.51 -3.08 -11.45
N PRO A 86 11.57 -2.31 -11.15
CA PRO A 86 12.37 -2.52 -9.95
C PRO A 86 11.51 -2.48 -8.69
N GLN A 87 11.75 -3.42 -7.78
CA GLN A 87 11.07 -3.51 -6.51
C GLN A 87 12.10 -3.44 -5.39
N ASP A 88 11.83 -2.64 -4.37
CA ASP A 88 12.70 -2.57 -3.21
C ASP A 88 12.67 -3.88 -2.41
N ASP A 89 13.81 -4.26 -1.83
CA ASP A 89 13.96 -5.50 -1.04
C ASP A 89 12.93 -5.62 0.09
N TRP A 90 12.57 -4.48 0.69
CA TRP A 90 11.64 -4.43 1.82
C TRP A 90 10.21 -4.79 1.43
N MET A 91 9.84 -4.69 0.16
CA MET A 91 8.50 -5.08 -0.28
C MET A 91 8.28 -6.59 -0.23
N GLY A 92 9.35 -7.38 -0.19
CA GLY A 92 9.26 -8.83 -0.03
C GLY A 92 8.29 -9.47 -1.03
N ILE A 93 7.28 -10.17 -0.53
CA ILE A 93 6.33 -10.91 -1.36
C ILE A 93 5.34 -10.01 -2.10
N LEU A 94 5.12 -8.77 -1.64
CA LEU A 94 4.12 -7.86 -2.18
C LEU A 94 4.28 -7.67 -3.69
N GLY A 95 3.15 -7.49 -4.37
CA GLY A 95 3.09 -7.01 -5.74
C GLY A 95 3.60 -5.57 -5.91
N PRO A 96 3.67 -5.07 -7.16
CA PRO A 96 4.05 -3.69 -7.43
C PRO A 96 3.13 -2.69 -6.72
N GLN A 97 3.68 -1.53 -6.37
CA GLN A 97 2.87 -0.45 -5.81
C GLN A 97 2.05 0.18 -6.95
N ILE A 98 0.73 0.10 -6.85
CA ILE A 98 -0.19 0.88 -7.68
C ILE A 98 -0.37 2.22 -7.00
N ARG A 99 -0.28 3.33 -7.74
CA ARG A 99 -0.37 4.67 -7.16
C ARG A 99 -1.35 5.55 -7.94
N GLY A 100 -2.08 6.38 -7.23
CA GLY A 100 -3.02 7.32 -7.84
C GLY A 100 -3.12 8.59 -7.02
N VAL A 101 -3.59 9.65 -7.65
CA VAL A 101 -4.01 10.89 -7.00
C VAL A 101 -5.53 10.94 -7.06
N VAL A 102 -6.18 11.49 -6.04
CA VAL A 102 -7.61 11.78 -6.10
C VAL A 102 -7.95 12.55 -7.38
N GLY A 103 -8.84 11.99 -8.19
CA GLY A 103 -9.21 12.43 -9.52
C GLY A 103 -8.66 11.59 -10.67
N ASP A 104 -7.73 10.69 -10.43
CA ASP A 104 -7.13 9.85 -11.47
C ASP A 104 -8.03 8.66 -11.84
N ASN A 105 -7.76 8.07 -13.01
CA ASN A 105 -8.18 6.72 -13.34
C ASN A 105 -6.95 5.80 -13.34
N ILE A 106 -6.99 4.76 -12.53
CA ILE A 106 -5.99 3.69 -12.55
C ILE A 106 -6.45 2.64 -13.56
N VAL A 107 -5.58 2.31 -14.50
CA VAL A 107 -5.81 1.26 -15.49
C VAL A 107 -4.78 0.17 -15.27
N VAL A 108 -5.26 -1.06 -15.03
CA VAL A 108 -4.41 -2.22 -14.78
C VAL A 108 -4.57 -3.21 -15.92
N HIS A 109 -3.50 -3.41 -16.67
CA HIS A 109 -3.34 -4.44 -17.68
C HIS A 109 -2.83 -5.72 -17.02
N PHE A 110 -3.76 -6.56 -16.56
CA PHE A 110 -3.43 -7.82 -15.90
C PHE A 110 -3.21 -8.94 -16.91
N LEU A 111 -2.12 -9.70 -16.75
CA LEU A 111 -1.82 -10.91 -17.51
C LEU A 111 -1.66 -12.11 -16.56
N ASN A 112 -2.44 -13.16 -16.76
CA ASN A 112 -2.32 -14.36 -15.94
C ASN A 112 -1.33 -15.35 -16.57
N ARG A 113 -0.10 -15.45 -16.05
CA ARG A 113 0.92 -16.44 -16.47
C ARG A 113 0.98 -17.65 -15.53
N THR A 114 -0.05 -17.85 -14.73
CA THR A 114 -0.14 -18.97 -13.79
C THR A 114 -0.86 -20.16 -14.43
N ASP A 115 -1.11 -21.20 -13.63
CA ASP A 115 -1.82 -22.43 -14.02
C ASP A 115 -3.23 -22.53 -13.43
N ARG A 116 -3.77 -21.44 -12.88
CA ARG A 116 -5.15 -21.37 -12.37
C ARG A 116 -5.83 -20.07 -12.79
N PRO A 117 -7.17 -20.01 -12.85
CA PRO A 117 -7.89 -18.76 -13.00
C PRO A 117 -7.56 -17.84 -11.82
N LEU A 118 -7.26 -16.57 -12.09
CA LEU A 118 -6.97 -15.54 -11.09
C LEU A 118 -7.70 -14.25 -11.45
N SER A 119 -7.71 -13.29 -10.54
CA SER A 119 -8.24 -11.95 -10.79
C SER A 119 -7.39 -10.87 -10.13
N MET A 120 -7.78 -9.60 -10.26
CA MET A 120 -7.28 -8.52 -9.42
C MET A 120 -8.48 -7.74 -8.87
N HIS A 121 -8.70 -7.85 -7.56
CA HIS A 121 -9.74 -7.15 -6.83
C HIS A 121 -9.12 -6.02 -5.99
N PRO A 122 -9.49 -4.76 -6.21
CA PRO A 122 -8.98 -3.65 -5.42
C PRO A 122 -9.88 -3.34 -4.22
N HIS A 123 -9.27 -2.84 -3.15
CA HIS A 123 -9.97 -2.20 -2.04
C HIS A 123 -9.98 -0.68 -2.22
N GLY A 124 -10.99 -0.02 -1.63
CA GLY A 124 -11.03 1.45 -1.45
C GLY A 124 -11.30 2.30 -2.69
N VAL A 125 -10.95 1.85 -3.89
CA VAL A 125 -11.18 2.58 -5.15
C VAL A 125 -12.52 2.26 -5.78
N LEU A 126 -13.04 3.17 -6.61
CA LEU A 126 -14.34 3.02 -7.28
C LEU A 126 -14.23 2.22 -8.58
N TYR A 127 -15.14 1.27 -8.81
CA TYR A 127 -15.17 0.46 -10.04
C TYR A 127 -16.59 0.07 -10.45
N SER A 128 -16.76 -0.27 -11.74
CA SER A 128 -17.97 -0.94 -12.23
C SER A 128 -17.90 -2.44 -11.98
N LYS A 129 -19.03 -3.17 -12.13
CA LYS A 129 -19.06 -4.63 -11.93
C LYS A 129 -18.12 -5.40 -12.86
N ASP A 130 -17.93 -4.94 -14.09
CA ASP A 130 -16.94 -5.54 -15.00
C ASP A 130 -15.49 -5.35 -14.54
N ASN A 131 -15.22 -4.40 -13.65
CA ASN A 131 -13.88 -4.07 -13.15
C ASN A 131 -13.65 -4.51 -11.70
N GLU A 132 -14.59 -5.29 -11.13
CA GLU A 132 -14.56 -5.72 -9.73
C GLU A 132 -13.50 -6.79 -9.45
N GLY A 133 -13.29 -7.74 -10.37
CA GLY A 133 -12.35 -8.84 -10.16
C GLY A 133 -12.77 -9.86 -9.08
N ALA A 134 -14.06 -9.94 -8.75
CA ALA A 134 -14.60 -10.85 -7.74
C ALA A 134 -16.02 -11.33 -8.11
N ASP A 135 -16.62 -12.16 -7.26
CA ASP A 135 -18.01 -12.69 -7.35
C ASP A 135 -18.33 -13.57 -8.58
N GLY A 136 -17.37 -13.77 -9.49
CA GLY A 136 -17.45 -14.73 -10.60
C GLY A 136 -18.42 -14.40 -11.74
N HIS A 137 -19.25 -13.38 -11.59
CA HIS A 137 -20.27 -13.03 -12.58
C HIS A 137 -19.77 -12.10 -13.70
N SER A 138 -18.62 -11.44 -13.52
CA SER A 138 -18.13 -10.43 -14.45
C SER A 138 -16.91 -10.87 -15.25
N ALA A 139 -16.64 -10.22 -16.38
CA ALA A 139 -15.57 -10.62 -17.29
C ALA A 139 -14.16 -10.60 -16.65
N GLY A 140 -13.93 -9.69 -15.69
CA GLY A 140 -12.69 -9.63 -14.92
C GLY A 140 -12.64 -10.57 -13.72
N ALA A 141 -13.75 -11.25 -13.37
CA ALA A 141 -13.79 -12.08 -12.17
C ALA A 141 -12.97 -13.37 -12.29
N HIS A 142 -12.72 -13.87 -13.51
CA HIS A 142 -11.94 -15.07 -13.77
C HIS A 142 -11.06 -14.90 -15.01
N VAL A 143 -9.83 -14.43 -14.83
CA VAL A 143 -8.85 -14.36 -15.91
C VAL A 143 -8.15 -15.70 -16.00
N LEU A 144 -8.41 -16.47 -17.06
CA LEU A 144 -7.87 -17.81 -17.25
C LEU A 144 -6.34 -17.79 -17.49
N PRO A 145 -5.65 -18.93 -17.27
CA PRO A 145 -4.24 -19.08 -17.64
C PRO A 145 -3.95 -18.66 -19.09
N GLY A 146 -2.97 -17.78 -19.27
CA GLY A 146 -2.57 -17.23 -20.57
C GLY A 146 -3.38 -16.02 -21.04
N GLU A 147 -4.52 -15.72 -20.40
CA GLU A 147 -5.39 -14.62 -20.77
C GLU A 147 -5.02 -13.31 -20.05
N SER A 148 -5.53 -12.21 -20.58
CA SER A 148 -5.35 -10.87 -20.01
C SER A 148 -6.68 -10.15 -19.82
N TYR A 149 -6.73 -9.27 -18.84
CA TYR A 149 -7.87 -8.39 -18.60
C TYR A 149 -7.43 -6.98 -18.27
N LYS A 150 -8.20 -5.99 -18.72
CA LYS A 150 -7.95 -4.57 -18.42
C LYS A 150 -8.96 -4.08 -17.40
N TYR A 151 -8.49 -3.83 -16.19
CA TYR A 151 -9.28 -3.21 -15.13
C TYR A 151 -9.16 -1.68 -15.20
N ILE A 152 -10.25 -0.99 -14.90
CA ILE A 152 -10.32 0.47 -14.77
C ILE A 152 -10.94 0.80 -13.42
N TRP A 153 -10.18 1.49 -12.58
CA TRP A 153 -10.57 1.91 -11.24
C TRP A 153 -10.46 3.44 -11.13
N ALA A 154 -11.56 4.09 -10.80
CA ALA A 154 -11.60 5.53 -10.56
C ALA A 154 -11.15 5.84 -9.13
N VAL A 155 -10.30 6.84 -8.98
CA VAL A 155 -9.86 7.36 -7.68
C VAL A 155 -10.67 8.60 -7.37
N ASP A 156 -11.89 8.42 -6.89
CA ASP A 156 -12.73 9.55 -6.49
C ASP A 156 -12.32 10.12 -5.12
N GLU A 157 -13.03 11.15 -4.63
CA GLU A 157 -12.75 11.75 -3.33
C GLU A 157 -12.90 10.75 -2.16
N ALA A 158 -13.79 9.76 -2.29
CA ALA A 158 -14.00 8.73 -1.28
C ALA A 158 -12.89 7.66 -1.27
N SER A 159 -12.18 7.52 -2.39
CA SER A 159 -11.01 6.65 -2.52
C SER A 159 -9.76 7.22 -1.86
N GLY A 160 -9.76 8.53 -1.57
CA GLY A 160 -8.61 9.27 -1.08
C GLY A 160 -8.53 9.43 0.44
N PRO A 161 -7.46 10.07 0.93
CA PRO A 161 -7.29 10.36 2.35
C PRO A 161 -8.42 11.23 2.93
N GLY A 162 -9.01 10.79 4.03
CA GLY A 162 -9.98 11.57 4.81
C GLY A 162 -9.36 12.79 5.51
N PRO A 163 -10.16 13.57 6.25
CA PRO A 163 -9.70 14.82 6.87
C PRO A 163 -8.58 14.67 7.90
N ASN A 164 -8.55 13.55 8.63
CA ASN A 164 -7.54 13.25 9.65
C ASN A 164 -6.45 12.30 9.15
N ASP A 165 -6.55 11.86 7.90
CA ASP A 165 -5.56 10.98 7.31
C ASP A 165 -4.35 11.75 6.79
N PRO A 166 -3.18 11.09 6.72
CA PRO A 166 -2.01 11.63 6.03
C PRO A 166 -2.27 12.05 4.57
N SER A 167 -1.28 12.66 3.92
CA SER A 167 -1.38 13.07 2.50
C SER A 167 -1.49 11.92 1.50
N SER A 168 -1.17 10.69 1.92
CA SER A 168 -1.38 9.45 1.17
C SER A 168 -1.86 8.35 2.12
N ILE A 169 -2.74 7.48 1.63
CA ILE A 169 -3.23 6.31 2.35
C ILE A 169 -3.02 5.03 1.53
N VAL A 170 -3.10 3.88 2.20
CA VAL A 170 -2.97 2.57 1.59
C VAL A 170 -4.31 1.84 1.51
N TRP A 171 -4.55 1.23 0.36
CA TRP A 171 -5.47 0.14 0.15
C TRP A 171 -4.70 -1.11 -0.30
N LEU A 172 -5.34 -2.27 -0.28
CA LEU A 172 -4.78 -3.49 -0.84
C LEU A 172 -5.46 -3.87 -2.15
N TYR A 173 -4.79 -4.70 -2.93
CA TYR A 173 -5.41 -5.49 -3.98
C TYR A 173 -4.95 -6.95 -3.87
N HIS A 174 -5.83 -7.88 -4.22
CA HIS A 174 -5.53 -9.31 -4.20
C HIS A 174 -6.38 -10.07 -5.23
N SER A 175 -6.06 -11.34 -5.49
CA SER A 175 -6.96 -12.20 -6.28
C SER A 175 -8.17 -12.59 -5.44
N HIS A 176 -9.34 -12.75 -6.07
CA HIS A 176 -10.60 -13.04 -5.38
C HIS A 176 -11.40 -14.16 -6.07
N VAL A 177 -10.72 -15.10 -6.72
CA VAL A 177 -11.35 -16.29 -7.31
C VAL A 177 -11.57 -17.37 -6.24
N LEU A 178 -10.57 -17.59 -5.39
CA LEU A 178 -10.60 -18.56 -4.26
C LEU A 178 -10.24 -17.89 -2.92
N GLY A 179 -10.78 -16.69 -2.67
CA GLY A 179 -10.74 -16.01 -1.37
C GLY A 179 -9.38 -16.08 -0.65
N GLU A 180 -9.38 -16.60 0.58
CA GLU A 180 -8.20 -16.70 1.45
C GLU A 180 -7.07 -17.57 0.87
N GLU A 181 -7.38 -18.62 0.09
CA GLU A 181 -6.37 -19.52 -0.48
C GLU A 181 -5.36 -18.74 -1.33
N GLU A 182 -5.83 -17.79 -2.12
CA GLU A 182 -5.00 -17.04 -3.07
C GLU A 182 -4.09 -16.01 -2.38
N MET A 183 -4.56 -15.49 -1.24
CA MET A 183 -3.75 -14.64 -0.38
C MET A 183 -2.64 -15.46 0.27
N ASN A 184 -2.96 -16.65 0.79
CA ASN A 184 -1.97 -17.60 1.29
C ASN A 184 -0.98 -18.02 0.21
N LEU A 185 -1.38 -18.07 -1.06
CA LEU A 185 -0.49 -18.32 -2.18
C LEU A 185 0.40 -17.13 -2.58
N GLY A 186 0.20 -15.94 -2.02
CA GLY A 186 1.07 -14.76 -2.18
C GLY A 186 0.53 -13.63 -3.07
N LEU A 187 -0.72 -13.72 -3.54
CA LEU A 187 -1.32 -12.76 -4.47
C LEU A 187 -1.87 -11.54 -3.74
N VAL A 188 -0.98 -10.66 -3.29
CA VAL A 188 -1.31 -9.42 -2.59
C VAL A 188 -0.39 -8.29 -3.03
N GLY A 189 -0.92 -7.08 -3.16
CA GLY A 189 -0.14 -5.86 -3.32
C GLY A 189 -0.89 -4.65 -2.76
N ALA A 190 -0.31 -3.46 -2.94
CA ALA A 190 -0.83 -2.23 -2.36
C ALA A 190 -1.20 -1.19 -3.41
N ILE A 191 -2.27 -0.46 -3.15
CA ILE A 191 -2.66 0.76 -3.86
C ILE A 191 -2.41 1.93 -2.90
N ILE A 192 -1.59 2.89 -3.29
CA ILE A 192 -1.35 4.11 -2.51
C ILE A 192 -2.06 5.28 -3.18
N ILE A 193 -3.01 5.89 -2.47
CA ILE A 193 -3.77 7.03 -2.98
C ILE A 193 -3.32 8.31 -2.27
N THR A 194 -2.83 9.25 -3.06
CA THR A 194 -2.40 10.58 -2.60
C THR A 194 -3.53 11.59 -2.76
N ARG A 195 -3.68 12.48 -1.78
CA ARG A 195 -4.63 13.60 -1.83
C ARG A 195 -4.29 14.52 -3.00
N ARG A 196 -5.31 15.00 -3.70
CA ARG A 196 -5.14 15.93 -4.82
C ARG A 196 -4.32 17.16 -4.42
N GLY A 197 -3.32 17.51 -5.22
CA GLY A 197 -2.42 18.63 -5.00
C GLY A 197 -1.29 18.34 -4.01
N MET A 198 -1.22 17.13 -3.46
CA MET A 198 -0.13 16.68 -2.59
C MET A 198 0.89 15.80 -3.33
N GLU A 199 0.63 15.45 -4.58
CA GLU A 199 1.56 14.70 -5.43
C GLU A 199 2.83 15.49 -5.72
N SER A 200 3.94 14.77 -5.89
CA SER A 200 5.26 15.36 -6.15
C SER A 200 5.34 16.03 -7.52
N SER A 201 4.65 15.47 -8.51
CA SER A 201 4.49 16.07 -9.84
C SER A 201 3.30 15.42 -10.56
N PRO A 202 2.81 15.98 -11.68
CA PRO A 202 1.75 15.34 -12.47
C PRO A 202 2.08 13.89 -12.86
N SER A 203 3.34 13.59 -13.16
CA SER A 203 3.81 12.24 -13.52
C SER A 203 4.18 11.36 -12.32
N ASN A 204 4.37 11.92 -11.13
CA ASN A 204 4.76 11.20 -9.93
C ASN A 204 3.70 11.36 -8.82
N PRO A 205 2.81 10.38 -8.63
CA PRO A 205 1.71 10.44 -7.67
C PRO A 205 2.15 10.37 -6.20
N SER A 206 3.44 10.11 -5.91
CA SER A 206 3.91 10.04 -4.52
C SER A 206 3.77 11.39 -3.80
N PRO A 207 3.43 11.41 -2.51
CA PRO A 207 3.26 12.64 -1.75
C PRO A 207 4.58 13.42 -1.62
N TYR A 208 4.57 14.74 -1.83
CA TYR A 208 5.80 15.57 -1.72
C TYR A 208 6.26 15.81 -0.27
N ASP A 209 5.36 15.62 0.70
CA ASP A 209 5.59 15.91 2.11
C ASP A 209 6.18 14.73 2.89
N VAL A 210 6.54 13.64 2.20
CA VAL A 210 7.15 12.43 2.78
C VAL A 210 8.49 12.17 2.07
N ASP A 211 9.52 11.82 2.84
CA ASP A 211 10.83 11.45 2.30
C ASP A 211 10.92 9.97 1.91
N HIS A 212 10.28 9.09 2.70
CA HIS A 212 10.23 7.64 2.46
C HIS A 212 8.87 7.05 2.83
N GLU A 213 8.33 6.18 1.97
CA GLU A 213 7.13 5.39 2.26
C GLU A 213 7.51 3.90 2.33
N PHE A 214 7.08 3.22 3.38
CA PHE A 214 7.22 1.77 3.54
C PHE A 214 5.84 1.13 3.64
N ILE A 215 5.67 -0.04 3.03
CA ILE A 215 4.47 -0.87 3.19
C ILE A 215 4.84 -2.12 3.96
N SER A 216 4.13 -2.38 5.06
CA SER A 216 4.31 -3.54 5.91
C SER A 216 3.00 -4.31 6.01
N LEU A 217 2.92 -5.43 5.30
CA LEU A 217 1.89 -6.45 5.44
C LEU A 217 2.28 -7.42 6.56
N PHE A 218 1.41 -7.51 7.57
CA PHE A 218 1.46 -8.51 8.62
C PHE A 218 0.43 -9.59 8.29
N MET A 219 0.91 -10.80 8.07
CA MET A 219 0.05 -11.92 7.67
C MET A 219 0.68 -13.25 8.09
N ILE A 220 -0.16 -14.16 8.58
CA ILE A 220 0.17 -15.56 8.79
C ILE A 220 -0.15 -16.31 7.50
N PHE A 221 0.88 -16.75 6.78
CA PHE A 221 0.69 -17.56 5.58
C PHE A 221 0.52 -19.02 5.98
N ASN A 222 -0.61 -19.62 5.63
CA ASN A 222 -0.88 -21.04 5.85
C ASN A 222 -0.44 -21.87 4.65
N GLU A 223 0.72 -22.54 4.78
CA GLU A 223 1.31 -23.33 3.70
C GLU A 223 1.02 -24.84 3.79
N GLU A 224 0.66 -25.33 4.98
CA GLU A 224 0.55 -26.76 5.29
C GLU A 224 -0.80 -27.08 5.96
N ASN A 225 -1.89 -26.48 5.51
CA ASN A 225 -3.27 -26.76 5.94
C ASN A 225 -3.49 -26.67 7.47
N GLY A 226 -2.85 -25.68 8.11
CA GLY A 226 -2.98 -25.42 9.55
C GLY A 226 -1.96 -26.13 10.43
N GLU A 227 -1.05 -26.93 9.87
CA GLU A 227 0.09 -27.45 10.63
C GLU A 227 1.01 -26.30 11.07
N GLU A 228 1.40 -26.28 12.35
CA GLU A 228 2.16 -25.18 12.95
C GLU A 228 3.47 -24.89 12.19
N SER A 229 4.15 -25.93 11.70
CA SER A 229 5.36 -25.79 10.88
C SER A 229 5.13 -25.00 9.59
N GLY A 230 3.90 -25.04 9.05
CA GLY A 230 3.48 -24.35 7.85
C GLY A 230 2.85 -22.98 8.07
N LEU A 231 2.60 -22.55 9.32
CA LEU A 231 2.08 -21.23 9.65
C LEU A 231 3.22 -20.19 9.69
N LYS A 232 3.41 -19.46 8.59
CA LYS A 232 4.51 -18.48 8.47
C LYS A 232 4.05 -17.10 8.91
N HIS A 233 4.32 -16.79 10.17
CA HIS A 233 4.02 -15.52 10.82
C HIS A 233 4.96 -14.41 10.31
N ALA A 234 4.59 -13.78 9.20
CA ALA A 234 5.52 -13.03 8.38
C ALA A 234 5.24 -11.52 8.33
N ILE A 235 6.31 -10.75 8.12
CA ILE A 235 6.25 -9.37 7.65
C ILE A 235 6.69 -9.37 6.19
N ASN A 236 5.81 -8.94 5.27
CA ASN A 236 6.03 -8.99 3.81
C ASN A 236 6.53 -10.36 3.31
N GLY A 237 6.05 -11.45 3.91
CA GLY A 237 6.44 -12.81 3.55
C GLY A 237 7.81 -13.26 4.05
N ARG A 238 8.45 -12.54 4.99
CA ARG A 238 9.68 -13.01 5.65
C ARG A 238 9.47 -13.19 7.15
N ILE A 239 10.19 -14.14 7.71
CA ILE A 239 10.15 -14.50 9.13
C ILE A 239 11.52 -14.31 9.80
N PHE A 240 11.54 -14.19 11.12
CA PHE A 240 12.73 -14.16 11.97
C PHE A 240 13.82 -13.19 11.51
N GLY A 241 13.44 -11.96 11.17
CA GLY A 241 14.38 -10.90 10.77
C GLY A 241 15.01 -11.05 9.40
N ASN A 242 14.45 -11.88 8.53
CA ASN A 242 14.94 -12.07 7.17
C ASN A 242 14.42 -11.03 6.15
N LEU A 243 13.63 -10.03 6.59
CA LEU A 243 13.24 -8.90 5.74
C LEU A 243 14.27 -7.78 5.84
N ASN A 244 14.86 -7.40 4.70
CA ASN A 244 15.84 -6.31 4.62
C ASN A 244 15.24 -5.07 3.96
N GLY A 245 15.96 -3.95 4.01
CA GLY A 245 15.65 -2.77 3.19
C GLY A 245 14.83 -1.68 3.87
N TYR A 246 14.27 -1.92 5.06
CA TYR A 246 13.74 -0.82 5.87
C TYR A 246 14.89 0.03 6.41
N SER A 247 15.20 1.12 5.72
CA SER A 247 16.29 2.02 6.07
C SER A 247 15.95 3.46 5.76
N THR A 248 16.28 4.36 6.68
CA THR A 248 16.10 5.81 6.53
C THR A 248 17.24 6.55 7.23
N LYS A 249 17.16 7.89 7.29
CA LYS A 249 18.05 8.74 8.08
C LYS A 249 17.27 9.46 9.18
N ILE A 250 17.96 9.82 10.25
CA ILE A 250 17.39 10.65 11.32
C ILE A 250 16.79 11.94 10.74
N GLY A 251 15.65 12.38 11.30
CA GLY A 251 14.98 13.62 10.89
C GLY A 251 14.21 13.55 9.56
N LYS A 252 14.26 12.42 8.83
CA LYS A 252 13.43 12.20 7.63
C LYS A 252 11.96 11.98 7.99
N ARG A 253 11.06 12.43 7.11
CA ARG A 253 9.62 12.16 7.23
C ARG A 253 9.33 10.81 6.60
N VAL A 254 8.99 9.82 7.42
CA VAL A 254 8.72 8.46 7.00
C VAL A 254 7.24 8.17 7.19
N ARG A 255 6.59 7.64 6.16
CA ARG A 255 5.23 7.12 6.29
C ARG A 255 5.24 5.60 6.22
N TRP A 256 4.57 4.99 7.19
CA TRP A 256 4.34 3.56 7.22
C TRP A 256 2.89 3.28 6.83
N HIS A 257 2.74 2.53 5.75
CA HIS A 257 1.50 1.92 5.33
C HIS A 257 1.45 0.51 5.90
N VAL A 258 0.67 0.31 6.96
CA VAL A 258 0.55 -0.97 7.64
C VAL A 258 -0.76 -1.62 7.24
N ALA A 259 -0.69 -2.90 6.89
CA ALA A 259 -1.88 -3.66 6.54
C ALA A 259 -1.81 -5.06 7.13
N ALA A 260 -2.98 -5.67 7.32
CA ALA A 260 -3.10 -7.07 7.63
C ALA A 260 -4.17 -7.74 6.80
N LEU A 261 -4.00 -9.04 6.61
CA LEU A 261 -4.85 -9.93 5.84
C LEU A 261 -4.72 -11.34 6.44
N GLY A 262 -5.68 -12.20 6.14
CA GLY A 262 -5.75 -13.55 6.66
C GLY A 262 -7.08 -13.79 7.37
N ASN A 263 -7.06 -14.42 8.54
CA ASN A 263 -8.26 -14.87 9.25
C ASN A 263 -8.25 -14.42 10.72
N GLU A 264 -9.10 -14.99 11.58
CA GLU A 264 -9.23 -14.59 12.98
C GLU A 264 -7.94 -14.65 13.81
N GLN A 265 -6.92 -15.37 13.35
CA GLN A 265 -5.59 -15.42 13.97
C GLN A 265 -4.76 -14.16 13.66
N ASP A 266 -5.10 -13.38 12.64
CA ASP A 266 -4.33 -12.20 12.21
C ASP A 266 -4.71 -10.92 12.98
N ASN A 267 -4.65 -10.97 14.32
CA ASN A 267 -4.85 -9.83 15.20
C ASN A 267 -3.53 -9.16 15.59
N HIS A 268 -2.95 -8.36 14.70
CA HIS A 268 -1.58 -7.87 14.87
C HIS A 268 -1.48 -6.56 15.65
N THR A 269 -0.41 -6.43 16.42
CA THR A 269 -0.06 -5.24 17.22
C THR A 269 1.36 -4.80 16.88
N ILE A 270 1.51 -3.95 15.86
CA ILE A 270 2.81 -3.57 15.31
C ILE A 270 3.48 -2.56 16.21
N HIS A 271 4.68 -2.88 16.70
CA HIS A 271 5.46 -2.03 17.58
C HIS A 271 6.82 -1.66 16.95
N TRP A 272 7.16 -0.37 16.94
CA TRP A 272 8.48 0.13 16.51
C TRP A 272 9.33 0.51 17.72
N HIS A 273 10.41 -0.24 17.95
CA HIS A 273 11.29 0.02 19.10
C HIS A 273 11.94 1.40 19.01
N GLY A 274 11.95 2.12 20.13
CA GLY A 274 12.65 3.40 20.28
C GLY A 274 12.07 4.57 19.47
N GLN A 275 10.99 4.36 18.72
CA GLN A 275 10.35 5.37 17.88
C GLN A 275 8.86 5.47 18.17
N THR A 276 8.24 6.56 17.71
CA THR A 276 6.78 6.76 17.83
C THR A 276 6.24 7.21 16.48
N VAL A 277 5.02 6.82 16.18
CA VAL A 277 4.24 7.26 15.02
C VAL A 277 3.14 8.24 15.44
N LEU A 278 2.61 8.96 14.46
CA LEU A 278 1.39 9.75 14.56
C LEU A 278 0.30 9.05 13.74
N ASN A 279 -0.78 8.64 14.41
CA ASN A 279 -1.96 8.03 13.81
C ASN A 279 -3.16 8.94 14.05
N GLN A 280 -3.66 9.61 13.00
CA GLN A 280 -4.82 10.50 13.07
C GLN A 280 -4.74 11.53 14.22
N GLY A 281 -3.55 12.10 14.43
CA GLY A 281 -3.29 13.07 15.51
C GLY A 281 -2.91 12.46 16.86
N HIS A 282 -3.05 11.15 17.04
CA HIS A 282 -2.65 10.44 18.25
C HIS A 282 -1.20 9.95 18.13
N ARG A 283 -0.39 10.20 19.18
CA ARG A 283 0.97 9.68 19.26
C ARG A 283 0.96 8.32 19.94
N THR A 284 1.53 7.32 19.27
CA THR A 284 1.65 5.95 19.76
C THR A 284 2.94 5.34 19.22
N ASP A 285 3.39 4.23 19.77
CA ASP A 285 4.45 3.37 19.23
C ASP A 285 3.93 1.98 18.86
N VAL A 286 2.62 1.74 19.03
CA VAL A 286 1.91 0.51 18.66
C VAL A 286 0.71 0.85 17.77
N ILE A 287 0.49 0.02 16.75
CA ILE A 287 -0.68 0.09 15.85
C ILE A 287 -1.33 -1.29 15.76
N GLU A 288 -2.63 -1.34 16.02
CA GLU A 288 -3.44 -2.53 15.88
C GLU A 288 -4.00 -2.65 14.46
N VAL A 289 -3.89 -3.84 13.87
CA VAL A 289 -4.50 -4.18 12.58
C VAL A 289 -5.08 -5.59 12.63
N PHE A 290 -6.25 -5.77 12.04
CA PHE A 290 -6.97 -7.04 11.93
C PHE A 290 -7.04 -7.47 10.44
N PRO A 291 -7.63 -8.62 10.09
CA PRO A 291 -7.81 -8.99 8.70
C PRO A 291 -8.46 -7.88 7.87
N ALA A 292 -7.85 -7.58 6.74
CA ALA A 292 -8.22 -6.49 5.83
C ALA A 292 -8.21 -5.08 6.46
N SER A 293 -7.52 -4.89 7.58
CA SER A 293 -7.25 -3.55 8.12
C SER A 293 -6.07 -2.90 7.42
N MET A 294 -6.17 -1.60 7.18
CA MET A 294 -5.19 -0.80 6.46
C MET A 294 -5.08 0.56 7.15
N VAL A 295 -3.88 0.99 7.48
CA VAL A 295 -3.63 2.23 8.22
C VAL A 295 -2.33 2.87 7.75
N SER A 296 -2.32 4.20 7.69
CA SER A 296 -1.14 4.97 7.30
C SER A 296 -0.75 5.90 8.43
N VAL A 297 0.49 5.80 8.88
CA VAL A 297 1.00 6.55 10.04
C VAL A 297 2.32 7.23 9.74
N ASP A 298 2.50 8.42 10.29
CA ASP A 298 3.68 9.24 10.04
C ASP A 298 4.70 9.14 11.16
N MET A 299 5.97 9.11 10.81
CA MET A 299 7.10 8.98 11.71
C MET A 299 8.18 9.99 11.35
N ILE A 300 8.79 10.59 12.37
CA ILE A 300 10.09 11.26 12.23
C ILE A 300 11.06 10.52 13.16
N PRO A 301 12.02 9.72 12.64
CA PRO A 301 12.95 8.96 13.45
C PRO A 301 13.82 9.90 14.28
N ARG A 302 13.93 9.62 15.58
CA ARG A 302 14.58 10.49 16.59
C ARG A 302 15.89 9.92 17.14
N SER A 303 16.19 8.66 16.85
CA SER A 303 17.39 8.00 17.36
C SER A 303 17.99 7.08 16.31
N PRO A 304 19.26 7.27 15.91
CA PRO A 304 19.94 6.34 15.01
C PRO A 304 20.09 4.97 15.67
N GLY A 305 20.03 3.91 14.88
CA GLY A 305 20.14 2.56 15.39
C GLY A 305 19.57 1.50 14.46
N ASN A 306 19.73 0.25 14.89
CA ASN A 306 19.14 -0.92 14.24
C ASN A 306 18.01 -1.45 15.13
N TRP A 307 16.81 -0.95 14.89
CA TRP A 307 15.67 -1.10 15.78
C TRP A 307 14.79 -2.28 15.36
N LEU A 308 14.11 -2.90 16.32
CA LEU A 308 13.14 -3.96 16.04
C LEU A 308 11.79 -3.35 15.61
N VAL A 309 11.15 -3.97 14.63
CA VAL A 309 9.73 -3.82 14.31
C VAL A 309 9.10 -5.20 14.36
N HIS A 310 8.09 -5.38 15.19
CA HIS A 310 7.50 -6.71 15.38
C HIS A 310 6.03 -6.63 15.79
N CYS A 311 5.34 -7.77 15.71
CA CYS A 311 4.02 -7.93 16.31
C CYS A 311 4.17 -8.20 17.82
N HIS A 312 3.33 -7.59 18.65
CA HIS A 312 3.35 -7.74 20.11
C HIS A 312 2.39 -8.85 20.61
N VAL A 313 1.68 -9.53 19.70
CA VAL A 313 1.05 -10.81 20.03
C VAL A 313 2.15 -11.83 20.27
N ASN A 314 2.18 -12.37 21.49
CA ASN A 314 3.29 -13.18 21.97
C ASN A 314 3.56 -14.39 21.06
N ASP A 315 2.51 -15.07 20.62
CA ASP A 315 2.60 -16.21 19.72
C ASP A 315 3.23 -15.82 18.37
N HIS A 316 2.72 -14.76 17.73
CA HIS A 316 3.21 -14.31 16.43
C HIS A 316 4.68 -13.86 16.51
N MET A 317 5.06 -13.19 17.59
CA MET A 317 6.44 -12.76 17.83
C MET A 317 7.39 -13.96 17.95
N LEU A 318 7.02 -14.96 18.76
CA LEU A 318 7.80 -16.19 18.95
C LEU A 318 7.91 -17.00 17.66
N ALA A 319 6.86 -16.97 16.83
CA ALA A 319 6.81 -17.63 15.53
C ALA A 319 7.54 -16.85 14.40
N GLY A 320 8.19 -15.73 14.73
CA GLY A 320 9.10 -15.03 13.83
C GLY A 320 8.53 -13.78 13.17
N MET A 321 7.39 -13.26 13.62
CA MET A 321 6.81 -12.00 13.09
C MET A 321 7.55 -10.76 13.62
N SER A 322 8.80 -10.67 13.24
CA SER A 322 9.73 -9.63 13.64
C SER A 322 10.76 -9.37 12.54
N THR A 323 11.14 -8.12 12.40
CA THR A 323 12.29 -7.72 11.59
C THR A 323 12.96 -6.48 12.15
N ARG A 324 14.04 -6.04 11.51
CA ARG A 324 14.74 -4.83 11.87
C ARG A 324 14.56 -3.74 10.84
N TRP A 325 14.71 -2.50 11.30
CA TRP A 325 14.83 -1.35 10.45
C TRP A 325 15.95 -0.43 10.93
N HIS A 326 16.56 0.26 9.98
CA HIS A 326 17.77 1.03 10.18
C HIS A 326 17.48 2.52 10.12
N VAL A 327 17.86 3.23 11.19
CA VAL A 327 17.90 4.70 11.21
C VAL A 327 19.36 5.09 11.18
N LEU A 328 19.81 5.59 10.03
CA LEU A 328 21.17 6.08 9.83
C LEU A 328 21.33 7.48 10.44
N PRO A 329 22.56 7.85 10.85
CA PRO A 329 22.86 9.20 11.35
C PRO A 329 22.58 10.33 10.36
#